data_AF-A0A7S3P754-F1
#
_entry.id   AF-A0A7S3P754-F1
#
_cell.length_a   1.000
_cell.length_b   1.000
_cell.length_c   1.000
_cell.angle_alpha   90.00
_cell.angle_beta   90.00
_cell.angle_gamma   90.00
#
_symmetry.space_group_name_H-M   'P 1'
#
loop_
_entity.id
_entity.type
_entity.pdbx_description
1 polymer ?
#
loop_
_entity_poly.entity_id
_entity_poly.type
_entity_poly.pdbx_seq_one_letter_code
_entity_poly.pdbx_strand_id
1 'polypeptide(L)'
;LPCSTASDIHIPNVTLSNLVMGSCHNDRKIQVPHPHNIWNSIQKENPELFVWMGDAVYPAQRKLANVTYMKQLFDNMQHNTTIGYQQLETKYGIFGTWDDHD
;
A
#
# COMPACT_ATOMS: atom_id res chain seq x y z
N LEU A 1 -12.87 2.55 29.81
CA LEU A 1 -12.58 1.63 28.68
C LEU A 1 -11.13 1.84 28.32
N PRO A 2 -10.29 0.79 28.19
CA PRO A 2 -8.91 0.99 27.78
C PRO A 2 -8.94 1.56 26.35
N CYS A 3 -8.42 2.76 26.22
CA CYS A 3 -8.30 3.46 24.97
C CYS A 3 -7.12 2.83 24.23
N SER A 4 -7.39 2.01 23.22
CA SER A 4 -6.35 1.56 22.28
C SER A 4 -6.01 2.76 21.40
N THR A 5 -5.03 3.56 21.81
CA THR A 5 -4.66 4.83 21.14
C THR A 5 -3.60 4.68 20.05
N ALA A 6 -3.33 3.47 19.58
CA ALA A 6 -2.43 3.24 18.46
C ALA A 6 -2.95 2.10 17.57
N SER A 7 -2.61 2.16 16.28
CA SER A 7 -2.81 1.08 15.30
C SER A 7 -1.90 -0.11 15.65
N ASP A 8 -2.09 -0.70 16.83
CA ASP A 8 -1.28 -1.80 17.31
C ASP A 8 -1.71 -3.08 16.59
N ILE A 9 -0.83 -3.59 15.74
CA ILE A 9 -1.02 -4.88 15.07
C ILE A 9 -0.39 -5.94 15.96
N HIS A 10 -1.24 -6.70 16.66
CA HIS A 10 -0.80 -7.80 17.50
C HIS A 10 -1.13 -9.14 16.85
N ILE A 11 -0.10 -9.85 16.41
CA ILE A 11 -0.19 -11.19 15.83
C ILE A 11 0.55 -12.16 16.78
N PRO A 12 -0.13 -12.76 17.76
CA PRO A 12 0.52 -13.60 18.76
C PRO A 12 1.09 -14.87 18.14
N ASN A 13 2.17 -15.39 18.73
CA ASN A 13 2.80 -16.66 18.35
C ASN A 13 3.32 -16.73 16.90
N VAL A 14 3.68 -15.57 16.34
CA VAL A 14 4.34 -15.46 15.02
C VAL A 14 5.74 -14.90 15.20
N THR A 15 6.72 -15.56 14.60
CA THR A 15 8.06 -15.00 14.37
C THR A 15 8.14 -14.56 12.93
N LEU A 16 8.34 -13.26 12.71
CA LEU A 16 8.49 -12.70 11.38
C LEU A 16 9.95 -12.82 10.92
N SER A 17 10.15 -13.39 9.73
CA SER A 17 11.46 -13.57 9.11
C SER A 17 11.67 -12.68 7.89
N ASN A 18 10.58 -12.24 7.25
CA ASN A 18 10.64 -11.35 6.10
C ASN A 18 9.52 -10.30 6.13
N LEU A 19 9.90 -9.08 6.50
CA LEU A 19 9.06 -7.88 6.49
C LEU A 19 9.43 -7.02 5.29
N VAL A 20 8.47 -6.73 4.42
CA VAL A 20 8.66 -5.78 3.33
C VAL A 20 7.91 -4.49 3.64
N MET A 21 8.51 -3.35 3.32
CA MET A 21 7.92 -2.04 3.52
C MET A 21 8.00 -1.24 2.21
N GLY A 22 7.00 -0.40 1.96
CA GLY A 22 6.95 0.46 0.78
C GLY A 22 6.20 1.76 1.02
N SER A 23 6.56 2.81 0.29
CA SER A 23 5.86 4.09 0.27
C SER A 23 5.97 4.73 -1.10
N CYS A 24 5.27 5.86 -1.26
CA CYS A 24 5.43 6.76 -2.40
C CYS A 24 5.15 6.09 -3.76
N HIS A 25 4.03 5.38 -3.85
CA HIS A 25 3.56 4.73 -5.08
C HIS A 25 2.94 5.74 -6.04
N ASN A 26 3.80 6.57 -6.65
CA ASN A 26 3.34 7.60 -7.57
C ASN A 26 3.02 7.03 -8.96
N ASP A 27 1.75 6.70 -9.18
CA ASP A 27 1.21 6.17 -10.43
C ASP A 27 1.57 7.00 -11.67
N ARG A 28 1.84 8.31 -11.54
CA ARG A 28 2.23 9.16 -12.69
C ARG A 28 3.64 8.90 -13.18
N LYS A 29 4.51 8.41 -12.31
CA LYS A 29 5.84 7.91 -12.68
C LYS A 29 5.77 6.46 -13.16
N ILE A 30 4.69 5.74 -12.86
CA ILE A 30 4.44 4.32 -13.20
C ILE A 30 3.55 4.18 -14.46
N GLN A 31 2.97 5.28 -14.96
CA GLN A 31 2.09 5.34 -16.15
C GLN A 31 2.81 5.31 -17.51
N VAL A 32 4.14 5.39 -17.55
CA VAL A 32 4.87 4.87 -18.71
C VAL A 32 4.70 3.35 -18.62
N PRO A 33 4.33 2.59 -19.66
CA PRO A 33 4.20 1.13 -19.56
C PRO A 33 5.52 0.58 -19.04
N HIS A 34 5.62 0.42 -17.73
CA HIS A 34 6.90 0.26 -17.07
C HIS A 34 7.09 -1.24 -17.03
N PRO A 35 8.10 -1.80 -17.73
CA PRO A 35 8.41 -3.22 -17.71
C PRO A 35 8.92 -3.70 -16.32
N HIS A 36 8.80 -2.86 -15.29
CA HIS A 36 9.26 -3.07 -13.93
C HIS A 36 8.09 -2.82 -12.97
N ASN A 37 7.08 -3.70 -13.01
CA ASN A 37 6.06 -3.75 -11.99
C ASN A 37 6.75 -4.06 -10.64
N ILE A 38 6.89 -3.04 -9.78
CA ILE A 38 7.51 -3.16 -8.46
C ILE A 38 6.84 -4.25 -7.62
N TRP A 39 5.54 -4.48 -7.80
CA TRP A 39 4.80 -5.54 -7.12
C TRP A 39 5.30 -6.93 -7.48
N ASN A 40 5.75 -7.16 -8.72
CA ASN A 40 6.38 -8.43 -9.09
C ASN A 40 7.72 -8.62 -8.39
N SER A 41 8.49 -7.54 -8.17
CA SER A 41 9.73 -7.60 -7.40
C SER A 41 9.46 -7.86 -5.93
N ILE A 42 8.48 -7.17 -5.34
CA ILE A 42 8.03 -7.38 -3.96
C ILE A 42 7.56 -8.84 -3.78
N GLN A 43 6.77 -9.37 -4.70
CA GLN A 43 6.27 -10.75 -4.61
C GLN A 43 7.41 -11.78 -4.62
N LYS A 44 8.50 -11.53 -5.37
CA LYS A 44 9.67 -12.42 -5.41
C LYS A 44 10.43 -12.49 -4.10
N GLU A 45 10.32 -11.48 -3.25
CA GLU A 45 10.87 -11.53 -1.89
C GLU A 45 10.08 -12.50 -1.01
N ASN A 46 8.89 -12.94 -1.41
CA ASN A 46 8.00 -13.80 -0.61
C ASN A 46 7.72 -13.17 0.78
N PRO A 47 7.08 -11.98 0.83
CA PRO A 47 6.85 -11.25 2.07
C PRO A 47 5.91 -12.02 2.99
N GLU A 48 6.31 -12.16 4.26
CA GLU A 48 5.38 -12.64 5.28
C GLU A 48 4.38 -11.54 5.66
N LEU A 49 4.81 -10.28 5.61
CA LEU A 49 3.99 -9.11 5.86
C LEU A 49 4.47 -7.94 4.99
N PHE A 50 3.54 -7.14 4.48
CA PHE A 50 3.84 -5.88 3.79
C PHE A 50 3.30 -4.69 4.58
N VAL A 51 4.11 -3.64 4.77
CA VAL A 51 3.68 -2.39 5.43
C VAL A 51 3.81 -1.22 4.47
N TRP A 52 2.68 -0.57 4.20
CA TRP A 52 2.65 0.77 3.64
C TRP A 52 3.14 1.79 4.67
N MET A 53 4.13 2.57 4.28
CA MET A 53 4.68 3.65 5.09
C MET A 53 4.10 5.02 4.67
N GLY A 54 2.95 5.03 3.96
CA GLY A 54 2.28 6.21 3.43
C GLY A 54 2.45 6.42 1.92
N ASP A 55 1.70 7.37 1.39
CA ASP A 55 1.66 7.74 -0.03
C ASP A 55 1.34 6.55 -0.94
N ALA A 56 0.25 5.85 -0.64
CA ALA A 56 -0.24 4.75 -1.48
C ALA A 56 -0.87 5.27 -2.78
N VAL A 57 -1.43 6.49 -2.76
CA VAL A 57 -2.02 7.17 -3.93
C VAL A 57 -1.58 8.63 -4.01
N TYR A 58 -1.67 9.21 -5.21
CA TYR A 58 -1.24 10.59 -5.47
C TYR A 58 -2.33 11.40 -6.20
N PRO A 59 -3.09 12.27 -5.51
CA PRO A 59 -4.08 13.12 -6.15
C PRO A 59 -3.45 14.18 -7.04
N ALA A 60 -4.11 14.45 -8.17
CA ALA A 60 -3.67 15.45 -9.15
C ALA A 60 -3.61 16.87 -8.61
N GLN A 61 -4.58 17.21 -7.77
CA GLN A 61 -4.79 18.53 -7.20
C GLN A 61 -4.88 18.40 -5.68
N ARG A 62 -3.94 19.02 -4.98
CA ARG A 62 -3.81 18.95 -3.52
C ARG A 62 -4.54 20.08 -2.77
N LYS A 63 -5.13 21.03 -3.52
CA LYS A 63 -5.69 22.26 -2.95
C LYS A 63 -7.12 22.14 -2.43
N LEU A 64 -7.85 21.11 -2.83
CA LEU A 64 -9.22 20.86 -2.40
C LEU A 64 -9.37 19.39 -2.07
N ALA A 65 -9.70 19.10 -0.81
CA ALA A 65 -10.01 17.74 -0.38
C ALA A 65 -11.32 17.29 -1.03
N ASN A 66 -11.27 16.19 -1.79
CA ASN A 66 -12.44 15.55 -2.38
C ASN A 66 -12.40 14.06 -2.06
N VAL A 67 -13.22 13.66 -1.09
CA VAL A 67 -13.27 12.27 -0.60
C VAL A 67 -13.69 11.29 -1.71
N THR A 68 -14.60 11.70 -2.60
CA THR A 68 -15.03 10.85 -3.73
C THR A 68 -13.85 10.61 -4.68
N TYR A 69 -13.07 11.63 -4.97
CA TYR A 69 -11.88 11.49 -5.80
C TYR A 69 -10.81 10.63 -5.13
N MET A 70 -10.55 10.83 -3.84
CA MET A 70 -9.61 9.97 -3.09
C MET A 70 -10.05 8.52 -3.08
N LYS A 71 -11.34 8.25 -2.85
CA LYS A 71 -11.90 6.90 -2.94
C LYS A 71 -11.64 6.29 -4.31
N GLN A 72 -11.85 7.03 -5.40
CA GLN A 72 -11.58 6.53 -6.76
C GLN A 72 -10.11 6.17 -6.97
N LEU A 73 -9.17 6.93 -6.39
CA LEU A 73 -7.74 6.61 -6.46
C LEU A 73 -7.41 5.31 -5.72
N PHE A 74 -7.94 5.14 -4.50
CA PHE A 74 -7.77 3.90 -3.74
C PHE A 74 -8.45 2.71 -4.42
N ASP A 75 -9.66 2.88 -4.94
CA ASP A 75 -10.36 1.83 -5.69
C ASP A 75 -9.55 1.44 -6.95
N ASN A 76 -8.95 2.41 -7.65
CA ASN A 76 -8.04 2.14 -8.76
C ASN A 76 -6.79 1.39 -8.30
N MET A 77 -6.14 1.82 -7.22
CA MET A 77 -4.97 1.15 -6.63
C MET A 77 -5.26 -0.32 -6.30
N GLN A 78 -6.44 -0.60 -5.74
CA GLN A 78 -6.85 -1.94 -5.30
C GLN A 78 -7.31 -2.86 -6.44
N HIS A 79 -7.91 -2.32 -7.50
CA HIS A 79 -8.63 -3.13 -8.49
C HIS A 79 -8.07 -3.04 -9.91
N ASN A 80 -7.21 -2.07 -10.19
CA ASN A 80 -6.60 -1.96 -11.51
C ASN A 80 -5.51 -3.01 -11.67
N THR A 81 -5.82 -4.05 -12.45
CA THR A 81 -4.93 -5.19 -12.70
C THR A 81 -3.62 -4.80 -13.37
N THR A 82 -3.55 -3.64 -14.02
CA THR A 82 -2.30 -3.16 -14.63
C THR A 82 -1.30 -2.61 -13.61
N ILE A 83 -1.75 -2.28 -12.40
CA ILE A 83 -0.88 -1.78 -11.33
C ILE A 83 -0.04 -2.92 -10.75
N GLY A 84 -0.63 -4.09 -10.52
CA GLY A 84 0.08 -5.24 -9.93
C GLY A 84 -0.14 -5.43 -8.43
N TYR A 85 -0.73 -4.45 -7.75
CA TYR A 85 -0.94 -4.48 -6.29
C TYR A 85 -1.92 -5.58 -5.87
N GLN A 86 -3.00 -5.78 -6.65
CA GLN A 86 -4.02 -6.79 -6.36
C GLN A 86 -3.45 -8.22 -6.30
N GLN A 87 -2.34 -8.47 -6.98
CA GLN A 87 -1.68 -9.77 -7.06
C GLN A 87 -0.68 -10.01 -5.91
N LEU A 88 -0.45 -9.02 -5.03
CA LEU A 88 0.44 -9.18 -3.90
C LEU A 88 -0.17 -10.15 -2.88
N GLU A 89 0.52 -11.27 -2.67
CA GLU A 89 0.18 -12.26 -1.66
C GLU A 89 1.19 -12.17 -0.50
N THR A 90 0.66 -12.09 0.72
CA THR A 90 1.44 -12.10 1.96
C THR A 90 0.87 -13.16 2.89
N LYS A 91 1.71 -13.70 3.78
CA LYS A 91 1.30 -14.76 4.72
C LYS A 91 0.42 -14.23 5.86
N TYR A 92 0.74 -13.05 6.38
CA TYR A 92 0.11 -12.47 7.57
C TYR A 92 -0.69 -11.19 7.27
N GLY A 93 -0.56 -10.63 6.08
CA GLY A 93 -1.38 -9.51 5.62
C GLY A 93 -0.59 -8.30 5.13
N ILE A 94 -1.36 -7.34 4.64
CA ILE A 94 -0.90 -6.02 4.20
C ILE A 94 -1.46 -4.99 5.18
N PHE A 95 -0.57 -4.19 5.77
CA PHE A 95 -0.91 -3.16 6.74
C PHE A 95 -0.34 -1.81 6.30
N GLY A 96 -0.67 -0.75 7.01
CA GLY A 96 -0.12 0.54 6.65
C GLY A 96 -0.48 1.70 7.56
N THR A 97 0.25 2.78 7.36
CA THR A 97 -0.10 4.13 7.78
C THR A 97 -0.25 5.04 6.55
N TRP A 98 -0.77 6.24 6.76
CA TRP A 98 -0.93 7.31 5.78
C TRP A 98 0.26 8.29 5.83
N ASP A 99 0.45 9.06 4.76
CA ASP A 99 1.27 10.28 4.69
C ASP A 99 0.50 11.41 3.95
N ASP A 100 1.16 12.50 3.54
CA ASP A 100 0.49 13.73 3.06
C ASP A 100 -0.25 13.61 1.71
N HIS A 101 -0.18 12.48 1.01
CA HIS A 101 -0.92 12.25 -0.24
C HIS A 101 -2.13 11.31 -0.15
N ASP A 102 -2.29 10.59 0.96
CA ASP A 102 -3.43 9.70 1.21
C ASP A 102 -4.69 10.46 1.70
#